data_AF-A0A2X1LIH8-F1
#
_entry.id   AF-A0A2X1LIH8-F1
#
_cell.length_a   1.000
_cell.length_b   1.000
_cell.length_c   1.000
_cell.angle_alpha   90.00
_cell.angle_beta   90.00
_cell.angle_gamma   90.00
#
_symmetry.space_group_name_H-M   'P 1'
#
loop_
_entity.id
_entity.type
_entity.pdbx_description
1 polymer ?
#
loop_
_entity_poly.entity_id
_entity_poly.type
_entity_poly.pdbx_seq_one_letter_code
_entity_poly.pdbx_strand_id
1 'polypeptide(L)' 'MIRTMLQGKLHRVKVTHADLHYEGSCAIDQDFLDAAGILENEAI' A
#
# COMPACT_ATOMS: atom_id res chain seq x y z
N MET A 1 9.36 22.46 -14.60
CA MET A 1 9.43 22.05 -13.18
C MET A 1 8.48 20.88 -13.00
N ILE A 2 8.93 19.76 -12.41
CA ILE A 2 8.07 18.60 -12.09
C ILE A 2 7.75 18.64 -10.60
N ARG A 3 6.52 18.28 -10.23
CA ARG A 3 6.04 18.23 -8.84
C ARG A 3 5.69 16.78 -8.50
N THR A 4 6.11 16.32 -7.33
CA THR A 4 5.66 15.04 -6.76
C THR A 4 4.42 15.29 -5.92
N MET A 5 3.33 14.61 -6.24
CA MET A 5 2.04 14.73 -5.55
C MET A 5 1.67 13.38 -4.95
N LEU A 6 0.88 13.39 -3.88
CA LEU A 6 0.29 12.16 -3.34
C LEU A 6 -0.75 11.61 -4.32
N GLN A 7 -0.57 10.37 -4.76
CA GLN A 7 -1.48 9.68 -5.68
C GLN A 7 -2.75 9.22 -4.93
N GLY A 8 -2.58 8.50 -3.82
CA GLY A 8 -3.67 8.04 -2.96
C GLY A 8 -3.18 7.68 -1.56
N LYS A 9 -4.09 7.38 -0.62
CA LYS A 9 -3.73 6.88 0.72
C LYS A 9 -4.81 5.99 1.30
N LEU A 10 -4.39 4.99 2.08
CA LEU A 10 -5.26 4.21 2.96
C LEU A 10 -5.29 4.85 4.35
N HIS A 11 -6.41 5.50 4.69
CA HIS A 11 -6.50 6.26 5.94
C HIS A 11 -7.03 5.40 7.10
N ARG A 12 -6.23 5.27 8.17
CA ARG A 12 -6.59 4.60 9.44
C ARG A 12 -7.00 3.13 9.29
N VAL A 13 -6.40 2.43 8.34
CA VAL A 13 -6.50 0.97 8.26
C VAL A 13 -5.83 0.31 9.46
N LYS A 14 -6.25 -0.92 9.77
CA LYS A 14 -5.73 -1.70 10.90
C LYS A 14 -4.77 -2.77 10.37
N VAL A 15 -3.64 -2.93 11.03
CA VAL A 15 -2.73 -4.07 10.79
C VAL A 15 -3.44 -5.36 11.18
N THR A 16 -3.53 -6.29 10.24
CA THR A 16 -4.15 -7.61 10.44
C THR A 16 -3.12 -8.70 10.70
N HIS A 17 -1.90 -8.54 10.20
CA HIS A 17 -0.80 -9.50 10.37
C HIS A 17 0.56 -8.81 10.41
N ALA A 18 1.50 -9.39 11.17
CA ALA A 18 2.89 -8.96 11.24
C ALA A 18 3.77 -10.16 11.61
N ASP A 19 4.63 -10.57 10.69
CA ASP A 19 5.54 -11.70 10.86
C ASP A 19 6.94 -11.29 10.39
N LEU A 20 7.94 -11.51 11.23
CA LEU A 20 9.34 -11.22 10.93
C LEU A 20 9.91 -12.14 9.85
N HIS A 21 9.34 -13.34 9.70
CA HIS A 21 9.85 -14.38 8.82
C HIS A 21 9.06 -14.49 7.51
N TYR A 22 8.03 -13.68 7.32
CA TYR A 22 7.31 -13.60 6.05
C TYR A 22 8.19 -12.97 4.97
N GLU A 23 8.26 -13.63 3.80
CA GLU A 23 8.97 -13.10 2.63
C GLU A 23 8.04 -12.23 1.78
N GLY A 24 8.40 -10.96 1.66
CA GLY A 24 7.64 -9.95 0.92
C GLY A 24 7.77 -8.57 1.57
N SER A 25 7.17 -7.56 0.95
CA SER A 25 6.94 -6.27 1.62
C SER A 25 5.62 -6.33 2.39
N CYS A 26 4.78 -5.30 2.30
CA CYS A 26 3.46 -5.30 2.93
C CYS A 26 2.43 -5.88 1.96
N ALA A 27 1.82 -7.02 2.32
CA ALA A 27 0.64 -7.49 1.63
C ALA A 27 -0.56 -6.59 1.97
N ILE A 28 -1.29 -6.15 0.94
CA ILE A 28 -2.47 -5.29 1.04
C ILE A 28 -3.59 -5.96 0.24
N ASP A 29 -4.82 -5.92 0.76
CA ASP A 29 -6.00 -6.41 0.05
C ASP A 29 -6.15 -5.72 -1.31
N GLN A 30 -6.46 -6.48 -2.37
CA GLN A 30 -6.60 -5.96 -3.73
C GLN A 30 -7.67 -4.87 -3.80
N ASP A 31 -8.77 -5.01 -3.05
CA ASP A 31 -9.84 -4.00 -3.04
C ASP A 31 -9.34 -2.65 -2.48
N PHE A 32 -8.38 -2.67 -1.55
CA PHE A 32 -7.78 -1.46 -1.00
C PHE A 32 -6.76 -0.84 -1.96
N LEU A 33 -5.99 -1.66 -2.67
CA LEU A 33 -5.08 -1.19 -3.72
C LEU A 33 -5.87 -0.46 -4.81
N ASP A 34 -6.94 -1.10 -5.31
CA ASP A 34 -7.82 -0.55 -6.33
C ASP A 34 -8.48 0.75 -5.87
N ALA A 35 -8.98 0.79 -4.63
CA ALA A 35 -9.63 1.99 -4.07
C ALA A 35 -8.67 3.17 -3.85
N ALA A 36 -7.40 2.91 -3.56
CA ALA A 36 -6.37 3.93 -3.35
C ALA A 36 -5.55 4.23 -4.62
N GLY A 37 -5.81 3.53 -5.73
CA GLY A 37 -5.06 3.65 -6.97
C GLY A 37 -3.60 3.17 -6.87
N ILE A 38 -3.28 2.32 -5.90
CA ILE A 38 -1.91 1.80 -5.68
C ILE A 38 -1.73 0.54 -6.53
N LEU A 39 -0.63 0.44 -7.26
CA LEU A 39 -0.31 -0.75 -8.06
C LEU A 39 0.50 -1.78 -7.25
N GLU A 40 0.35 -3.05 -7.59
CA GLU A 40 1.22 -4.09 -7.05
C GLU A 40 2.68 -3.81 -7.43
N ASN A 41 3.59 -3.88 -6.45
CA ASN A 41 5.01 -3.49 -6.55
C ASN A 41 5.29 -1.98 -6.68
N GLU A 42 4.29 -1.11 -6.49
CA GLU A 42 4.53 0.33 -6.34
C GLU A 42 5.22 0.61 -4.99
N ALA A 43 6.06 1.64 -4.95
CA ALA A 43 6.64 2.11 -3.70
C ALA A 43 5.56 2.75 -2.82
N ILE A 44 5.47 2.30 -1.56
CA ILE A 44 4.52 2.77 -0.54
C ILE A 44 5.21 3.27 0.71
#